data_AF-A0A162USF6-F1
#
_entry.id   AF-A0A162USF6-F1
#
_cell.length_a   1.000
_cell.length_b   1.000
_cell.length_c   1.000
_cell.angle_alpha   90.00
_cell.angle_beta   90.00
_cell.angle_gamma   90.00
#
_symmetry.space_group_name_H-M   'P 1'
#
loop_
_entity.id
_entity.type
_entity.pdbx_description
1 polymer ?
#
loop_
_entity_poly.entity_id
_entity_poly.type
_entity_poly.pdbx_seq_one_letter_code
_entity_poly.pdbx_strand_id
1 'polypeptide(L)' 'MSIDKEFGDFIIVLLKCFLILIFFGLLLPKVLDYILYYFISKPNVYDNSILVNNIVNKNLDIIYKYITVFNDF' A
#
# COMPACT_ATOMS: atom_id res chain seq x y z
N MET A 1 40.00 4.65 27.87
CA MET A 1 39.44 3.53 27.09
C MET A 1 37.91 3.49 27.23
N SER A 2 37.25 4.60 26.93
CA SER A 2 35.79 4.79 27.10
C SER A 2 35.16 5.47 25.87
N ILE A 3 35.88 6.40 25.24
CA ILE A 3 35.48 7.11 24.02
C ILE A 3 35.20 6.13 22.86
N ASP A 4 36.01 5.07 22.72
CA ASP A 4 35.86 4.09 21.64
C ASP A 4 34.56 3.27 21.77
N LYS A 5 34.07 3.06 23.00
CA LYS A 5 32.81 2.35 23.25
C LYS A 5 31.59 3.22 22.93
N GLU A 6 31.58 4.46 23.41
CA GLU A 6 30.49 5.40 23.14
C GLU A 6 30.36 5.71 21.64
N PHE A 7 31.49 5.84 20.95
CA PHE A 7 31.49 6.02 19.51
C PHE A 7 30.98 4.78 18.77
N GLY A 8 31.35 3.57 19.22
CA GLY A 8 30.82 2.32 18.69
C GLY A 8 29.30 2.22 18.83
N ASP A 9 28.77 2.55 20.01
CA ASP A 9 27.34 2.54 20.28
C ASP A 9 26.58 3.56 19.40
N PHE A 10 27.16 4.75 19.21
CA PHE A 10 26.59 5.76 18.30
C PHE A 10 26.49 5.24 16.85
N ILE A 11 27.55 4.62 16.32
CA ILE A 11 27.56 4.06 14.96
C ILE A 11 26.54 2.93 14.83
N ILE A 12 26.37 2.08 15.85
CA ILE A 12 25.37 1.01 15.85
C ILE A 12 23.96 1.59 15.78
N VAL A 13 23.66 2.64 16.56
CA VAL A 13 22.36 3.30 16.53
C VAL A 13 22.11 3.94 15.17
N LEU A 14 23.10 4.62 14.61
CA LEU A 14 23.02 5.25 13.29
C LEU A 14 22.73 4.23 12.18
N LEU A 15 23.42 3.09 12.20
CA LEU A 15 23.17 1.98 11.26
C LEU A 15 21.77 1.39 11.42
N LYS A 16 21.29 1.20 12.65
CA LYS A 16 19.91 0.70 12.89
C LYS A 16 18.87 1.65 12.30
N CYS A 17 19.00 2.95 12.53
CA CYS A 17 18.09 3.94 11.96
C CYS A 17 18.12 3.94 10.43
N PHE A 18 19.31 3.85 9.83
CA PHE A 18 19.46 3.78 8.38
C PHE A 18 18.81 2.52 7.79
N LEU A 19 18.99 1.36 8.44
CA LEU A 19 18.34 0.11 8.03
C LEU A 19 16.82 0.19 8.11
N ILE A 20 16.27 0.80 9.16
CA ILE A 20 14.82 1.03 9.29
C ILE A 20 14.31 1.88 8.12
N LEU A 21 15.00 2.98 7.80
CA LEU A 21 14.61 3.85 6.68
C LEU A 21 14.65 3.12 5.34
N ILE A 22 15.68 2.31 5.08
CA ILE A 22 15.75 1.49 3.86
C ILE A 22 14.61 0.47 3.83
N PHE A 23 14.37 -0.22 4.95
CA PHE A 23 13.36 -1.26 5.02
C PHE A 23 11.97 -0.67 4.73
N PHE A 24 11.58 0.38 5.45
CA PHE A 24 10.26 0.98 5.31
C PHE A 24 10.11 1.84 4.05
N GLY A 25 11.18 2.49 3.60
CA GLY A 25 11.13 3.41 2.47
C GLY A 25 11.27 2.74 1.10
N LEU A 26 11.97 1.61 1.01
CA LEU A 26 12.28 0.97 -0.28
C LEU A 26 11.82 -0.48 -0.37
N LEU A 27 12.08 -1.27 0.66
CA LEU A 27 11.83 -2.72 0.64
C LEU A 27 10.33 -3.03 0.85
N LEU A 28 9.75 -2.49 1.91
CA LEU A 28 8.36 -2.72 2.27
C LEU A 28 7.37 -2.29 1.17
N PRO A 29 7.50 -1.11 0.53
CA PRO A 29 6.59 -0.71 -0.54
C PRO A 29 6.65 -1.67 -1.73
N LYS A 30 7.85 -2.09 -2.14
CA LYS A 30 8.03 -3.05 -3.26
C LYS A 30 7.46 -4.42 -2.96
N VAL A 31 7.61 -4.90 -1.72
CA VAL A 31 7.03 -6.18 -1.30
C VAL A 31 5.50 -6.08 -1.30
N LEU A 32 4.95 -4.97 -0.78
CA LEU A 32 3.52 -4.74 -0.76
C LEU A 32 2.95 -4.64 -2.19
N ASP A 33 3.62 -3.93 -3.08
CA ASP A 33 3.26 -3.83 -4.50
C ASP A 33 3.26 -5.21 -5.17
N TYR A 34 4.26 -6.04 -4.91
CA TYR A 34 4.31 -7.40 -5.45
C TYR A 34 3.18 -8.28 -4.93
N ILE A 35 2.90 -8.21 -3.62
CA ILE A 35 1.79 -8.94 -2.98
C ILE A 35 0.46 -8.49 -3.60
N LEU A 36 0.21 -7.18 -3.66
CA LEU A 36 -1.01 -6.62 -4.25
C LEU A 36 -1.12 -7.00 -5.73
N TYR A 37 -0.04 -6.91 -6.49
CA TYR A 37 -0.03 -7.31 -7.90
C TYR A 37 -0.36 -8.79 -8.06
N TYR A 38 0.21 -9.67 -7.25
CA TYR A 38 -0.10 -11.10 -7.30
C TYR A 38 -1.56 -11.40 -6.92
N PHE A 39 -2.11 -10.70 -5.93
CA PHE A 39 -3.52 -10.84 -5.53
C PHE A 39 -4.48 -10.30 -6.61
N ILE A 40 -4.14 -9.18 -7.26
CA ILE A 40 -4.99 -8.50 -8.23
C ILE A 40 -4.87 -9.10 -9.63
N SER A 41 -3.66 -9.48 -10.05
CA SER A 41 -3.37 -9.91 -11.44
C SER A 41 -3.57 -11.39 -11.67
N LYS A 42 -4.07 -12.16 -10.70
CA LYS A 42 -4.45 -13.56 -10.90
C LYS A 42 -5.81 -13.59 -11.63
N PRO A 43 -5.89 -13.97 -12.93
CA PRO A 43 -7.06 -13.64 -13.76
C PRO A 43 -8.35 -14.40 -13.43
N ASN A 44 -8.33 -15.43 -12.57
CA ASN A 44 -9.39 -16.44 -12.51
C ASN A 44 -9.76 -16.91 -11.08
N VAL A 45 -9.57 -16.11 -10.02
CA VAL A 45 -9.93 -16.58 -8.65
C VAL A 45 -10.88 -15.65 -7.89
N TYR A 46 -11.19 -14.47 -8.43
CA TYR A 46 -12.14 -13.57 -7.76
C TYR A 46 -13.18 -12.99 -8.72
N ASP A 47 -13.98 -13.86 -9.35
CA ASP A 47 -15.33 -13.50 -9.81
C ASP A 47 -16.22 -12.96 -8.65
N ASN A 48 -15.75 -13.09 -7.40
CA ASN A 48 -16.38 -12.61 -6.18
C ASN A 48 -15.43 -11.74 -5.31
N SER A 49 -14.59 -10.88 -5.89
CA SER A 49 -13.84 -9.90 -5.07
C SER A 49 -14.80 -8.85 -4.53
N ILE A 50 -15.43 -9.16 -3.38
CA ILE A 50 -16.38 -8.29 -2.66
C ILE A 50 -15.80 -6.88 -2.47
N LEU A 51 -14.49 -6.74 -2.37
CA LEU A 51 -13.78 -5.49 -2.08
C LEU A 51 -13.75 -4.54 -3.29
N VAL A 52 -13.41 -5.03 -4.49
CA VAL A 52 -13.39 -4.21 -5.72
C VAL A 52 -14.81 -4.04 -6.28
N ASN A 53 -15.61 -5.11 -6.25
CA ASN A 53 -16.98 -5.08 -6.76
C ASN A 53 -17.88 -4.10 -5.98
N ASN A 54 -17.75 -4.02 -4.65
CA ASN A 54 -18.52 -3.03 -3.87
C ASN A 54 -18.10 -1.59 -4.13
N ILE A 55 -16.81 -1.30 -4.29
CA ILE A 55 -16.35 0.08 -4.50
C ILE A 55 -16.73 0.57 -5.90
N VAL A 56 -16.57 -0.27 -6.92
CA VAL A 56 -16.91 0.09 -8.31
C VAL A 56 -18.42 0.17 -8.51
N ASN A 57 -19.21 -0.82 -8.05
CA ASN A 57 -20.66 -0.80 -8.25
C ASN A 57 -21.35 0.33 -7.48
N LYS A 58 -20.89 0.64 -6.26
CA LYS A 58 -21.46 1.74 -5.47
C LYS A 58 -21.20 3.09 -6.12
N ASN A 59 -20.06 3.25 -6.79
CA ASN A 59 -19.74 4.46 -7.54
C ASN A 59 -20.54 4.53 -8.86
N LEU A 60 -20.73 3.42 -9.55
CA LEU A 60 -21.56 3.37 -10.77
C LEU A 60 -23.02 3.72 -10.49
N ASP A 61 -23.60 3.20 -9.41
CA ASP A 61 -24.98 3.55 -9.00
C ASP A 61 -25.15 5.05 -8.70
N ILE A 62 -24.14 5.67 -8.08
CA ILE A 62 -24.14 7.12 -7.82
C ILE A 62 -24.06 7.89 -9.13
N ILE A 63 -23.18 7.48 -10.05
CA ILE A 63 -23.03 8.11 -11.37
C ILE A 63 -24.32 7.97 -12.19
N TYR A 64 -24.94 6.79 -12.21
CA TYR A 64 -26.20 6.56 -12.91
C TYR A 64 -27.33 7.40 -12.32
N LYS A 65 -27.49 7.43 -11.00
CA LYS A 65 -28.50 8.30 -10.35
C LYS A 65 -28.26 9.78 -10.65
N TYR A 66 -27.01 10.21 -10.68
CA TYR A 66 -26.65 11.59 -11.02
C TYR A 66 -27.03 11.93 -12.47
N ILE A 67 -26.69 11.06 -13.43
CA ILE A 67 -27.06 11.22 -14.84
C ILE A 67 -28.59 11.24 -15.01
N THR A 68 -29.31 10.34 -14.34
CA THR A 68 -30.79 10.31 -14.40
C THR A 68 -31.41 11.59 -13.87
N VAL A 69 -31.01 12.05 -12.67
CA VAL A 69 -31.52 13.31 -12.10
C VAL A 69 -31.19 14.49 -13.01
N PHE A 70 -30.01 14.52 -13.63
CA PHE A 70 -29.61 15.62 -14.50
C PHE A 70 -30.32 15.59 -15.87
N ASN A 71 -30.67 14.42 -16.38
CA ASN A 71 -31.42 14.28 -17.65
C ASN A 71 -32.93 14.49 -17.48
N ASP A 72 -33.46 14.35 -16.26
CA ASP A 72 -34.87 14.59 -15.94
C ASP A 72 -35.17 16.09 -15.63
N PHE A 73 -34.16 16.96 -15.66
CA PHE A 73 -34.26 18.42 -15.54
C PHE A 73 -34.09 19.12 -16.90
#